data_AF-A0A2H0AA73-F1
#
_entry.id   AF-A0A2H0AA73-F1
#
_cell.length_a   1.000
_cell.length_b   1.000
_cell.length_c   1.000
_cell.angle_alpha   90.00
_cell.angle_beta   90.00
_cell.angle_gamma   90.00
#
_symmetry.space_group_name_H-M   'P 1'
#
loop_
_entity.id
_entity.type
_entity.pdbx_description
1 polymer ?
#
loop_
_entity_poly.entity_id
_entity_poly.type
_entity_poly.pdbx_seq_one_letter_code
_entity_poly.pdbx_strand_id
1 'polypeptide(L)'
;TIEWDWLGDRDVSTDVGSIIQDEKAMVLVELKNRVDTGGTAGRREIWTSEKFGIFVEYFKSNKKLFRKGGKEFSLAELLESFGIKTFEIYIGVLFDTGDRPATVEGDKTNGFYSSSKQGFQYLQNLVKQSSTIKIINEDPESLQMELGLNYSSLKVKVGALYGNDITLKLFRKNFPVSDLLLLRYDDIWLSQLITIDERAILLKHQKNFATTFLDLLKRDRDLRIKYDAIINSECGETELNTIVSYLLNKYAPVFEDKILPVGKDKAEYLADIIQVLCAAEA
;
A
#
# COMPACT_ATOMS: atom_id res chain seq x y z
N THR A 1 16.04 -12.75 -17.33
CA THR A 1 16.08 -11.34 -16.89
C THR A 1 17.13 -11.24 -15.79
N ILE A 2 18.07 -10.30 -15.85
CA ILE A 2 19.01 -10.09 -14.74
C ILE A 2 18.21 -9.47 -13.60
N GLU A 3 18.08 -10.19 -12.49
CA GLU A 3 17.36 -9.76 -11.29
C GLU A 3 18.07 -8.57 -10.63
N TRP A 4 17.32 -7.84 -9.80
CA TRP A 4 17.87 -6.76 -8.99
C TRP A 4 18.43 -7.35 -7.69
N ASP A 5 19.67 -7.00 -7.35
CA ASP A 5 20.25 -7.35 -6.04
C ASP A 5 20.02 -6.22 -5.04
N TRP A 6 19.59 -6.58 -3.82
CA TRP A 6 19.62 -5.70 -2.66
C TRP A 6 20.99 -5.75 -1.98
N LEU A 7 21.64 -4.60 -1.84
CA LEU A 7 22.95 -4.40 -1.20
C LEU A 7 22.84 -3.68 0.16
N GLY A 8 21.63 -3.37 0.60
CA GLY A 8 21.42 -2.67 1.85
C GLY A 8 21.73 -3.53 3.08
N ASP A 9 21.94 -2.84 4.20
CA ASP A 9 22.31 -3.39 5.49
C ASP A 9 21.13 -3.50 6.48
N ARG A 10 19.97 -2.94 6.11
CA ARG A 10 18.74 -2.98 6.89
C ARG A 10 17.57 -3.21 5.96
N ASP A 11 16.60 -3.99 6.38
CA ASP A 11 15.37 -4.14 5.61
C ASP A 11 14.53 -2.87 5.70
N VAL A 12 13.84 -2.57 4.59
CA VAL A 12 12.98 -1.39 4.49
C VAL A 12 11.63 -1.85 3.97
N SER A 13 10.60 -1.67 4.79
CA SER A 13 9.23 -2.04 4.45
C SER A 13 8.22 -1.01 4.96
N THR A 14 7.08 -0.97 4.30
CA THR A 14 5.88 -0.20 4.68
C THR A 14 4.66 -1.06 4.36
N ASP A 15 3.56 -0.85 5.08
CA ASP A 15 2.37 -1.68 4.95
C ASP A 15 1.71 -1.61 3.56
N VAL A 16 1.63 -0.42 2.96
CA VAL A 16 0.99 -0.22 1.66
C VAL A 16 1.74 0.80 0.80
N GLY A 17 1.63 0.66 -0.52
CA GLY A 17 2.28 1.56 -1.47
C GLY A 17 1.53 1.72 -2.79
N SER A 18 1.72 2.86 -3.43
CA SER A 18 1.07 3.20 -4.71
C SER A 18 2.02 3.97 -5.62
N ILE A 19 1.89 3.76 -6.94
CA ILE A 19 2.58 4.54 -7.97
C ILE A 19 1.53 5.38 -8.71
N ILE A 20 1.59 6.70 -8.53
CA ILE A 20 0.74 7.66 -9.23
C ILE A 20 1.43 8.04 -10.54
N GLN A 21 1.09 7.31 -11.60
CA GLN A 21 1.81 7.37 -12.88
C GLN A 21 1.81 8.77 -13.51
N ASP A 22 0.67 9.47 -13.48
CA ASP A 22 0.52 10.80 -14.09
C ASP A 22 1.34 11.87 -13.37
N GLU A 23 1.52 11.73 -12.05
CA GLU A 23 2.35 12.62 -11.23
C GLU A 23 3.80 12.16 -11.14
N LYS A 24 4.12 10.96 -11.66
CA LYS A 24 5.41 10.29 -11.46
C LYS A 24 5.79 10.23 -9.97
N ALA A 25 4.81 9.88 -9.14
CA ALA A 25 4.99 9.82 -7.69
C ALA A 25 4.91 8.37 -7.18
N MET A 26 5.74 8.05 -6.19
CA MET A 26 5.60 6.85 -5.38
C MET A 26 5.21 7.27 -3.98
N VAL A 27 4.14 6.67 -3.45
CA VAL A 27 3.61 6.94 -2.11
C VAL A 27 3.67 5.65 -1.31
N LEU A 28 4.35 5.68 -0.17
CA LEU A 28 4.41 4.57 0.78
C LEU A 28 3.76 4.99 2.08
N VAL A 29 2.95 4.12 2.68
CA VAL A 29 2.27 4.39 3.94
C VAL A 29 2.44 3.23 4.90
N GLU A 30 2.92 3.53 6.10
CA GLU A 30 2.87 2.67 7.27
C GLU A 30 1.57 2.93 8.01
N LEU A 31 0.69 1.93 8.11
CA LEU A 31 -0.65 2.09 8.67
C LEU A 31 -0.68 1.80 10.16
N LYS A 32 -1.57 2.53 10.84
CA LYS A 32 -2.03 2.25 12.18
C LYS A 32 -3.54 2.31 12.18
N ASN A 33 -4.15 1.22 12.64
CA ASN A 33 -5.59 1.09 12.60
C ASN A 33 -6.26 2.20 13.42
N ARG A 34 -5.83 2.43 14.66
CA ARG A 34 -6.37 3.48 15.52
C ARG A 34 -5.32 4.40 16.09
N VAL A 35 -5.74 5.60 16.52
CA VAL A 35 -4.91 6.57 17.25
C VAL A 35 -4.20 5.97 18.47
N ASP A 36 -4.85 5.02 19.15
CA ASP A 36 -4.36 4.31 20.33
C ASP A 36 -3.67 2.95 20.01
N THR A 37 -3.37 2.68 18.73
CA THR A 37 -2.63 1.48 18.31
C THR A 37 -1.11 1.69 18.28
N GLY A 38 -0.37 0.67 18.74
CA GLY A 38 1.11 0.58 18.64
C GLY A 38 1.88 1.13 19.85
N GLY A 39 1.19 1.77 20.80
CA GLY A 39 1.84 2.37 21.96
C GLY A 39 2.76 3.55 21.63
N THR A 40 3.23 4.25 22.68
CA THR A 40 4.19 5.35 22.57
C THR A 40 5.49 4.95 21.86
N ALA A 41 6.02 3.76 22.18
CA ALA A 41 7.27 3.25 21.61
C ALA A 41 7.13 2.97 20.11
N GLY A 42 6.16 2.13 19.72
CA GLY A 42 5.94 1.77 18.32
C GLY A 42 5.62 2.97 17.42
N ARG A 43 4.94 3.99 17.97
CA ARG A 43 4.70 5.25 17.25
C ARG A 43 5.97 6.03 17.00
N ARG A 44 6.88 6.08 17.97
CA ARG A 44 8.19 6.75 17.83
C ARG A 44 9.11 5.99 16.88
N GLU A 45 9.15 4.66 16.99
CA GLU A 45 10.02 3.76 16.20
C GLU A 45 9.87 3.97 14.70
N ILE A 46 8.63 4.16 14.23
CA ILE A 46 8.31 4.43 12.81
C ILE A 46 9.04 5.66 12.29
N TRP A 47 9.13 6.72 13.09
CA TRP A 47 9.83 7.93 12.69
C TRP A 47 11.35 7.78 12.80
N THR A 48 11.84 7.01 13.76
CA THR A 48 13.27 6.94 14.07
C THR A 48 14.01 5.93 13.18
N SER A 49 15.20 5.49 13.60
CA SER A 49 16.14 4.64 12.85
C SER A 49 15.66 3.21 12.53
N GLU A 50 14.38 2.90 12.78
CA GLU A 50 13.79 1.58 12.53
C GLU A 50 12.91 1.54 11.28
N LYS A 51 12.33 2.68 10.85
CA LYS A 51 11.64 2.78 9.55
C LYS A 51 12.01 4.05 8.80
N PHE A 52 11.38 5.18 9.07
CA PHE A 52 11.53 6.39 8.24
C PHE A 52 12.94 6.97 8.36
N GLY A 53 13.58 6.83 9.53
CA GLY A 53 14.99 7.18 9.71
C GLY A 53 15.91 6.43 8.77
N ILE A 54 15.61 5.17 8.42
CA ILE A 54 16.40 4.39 7.47
C ILE A 54 16.37 5.03 6.08
N PHE A 55 15.17 5.42 5.60
CA PHE A 55 15.02 6.14 4.34
C PHE A 55 15.80 7.46 4.33
N VAL A 56 15.65 8.27 5.39
CA VAL A 56 16.36 9.55 5.49
C VAL A 56 17.88 9.35 5.55
N GLU A 57 18.37 8.32 6.24
CA GLU A 57 19.80 7.98 6.29
C GLU A 57 20.34 7.53 4.93
N TYR A 58 19.56 6.76 4.16
CA TYR A 58 19.91 6.38 2.80
C TYR A 58 19.94 7.58 1.84
N PHE A 59 19.00 8.52 1.96
CA PHE A 59 19.08 9.79 1.24
C PHE A 59 20.26 10.66 1.73
N LYS A 60 20.59 10.61 3.01
CA LYS A 60 21.67 11.43 3.59
C LYS A 60 23.03 10.96 3.09
N SER A 61 23.25 9.65 3.09
CA SER A 61 24.50 9.02 2.68
C SER A 61 24.63 8.87 1.16
N ASN A 62 23.52 8.92 0.42
CA ASN A 62 23.46 8.54 -1.00
C ASN A 62 24.10 7.16 -1.25
N LYS A 63 23.98 6.23 -0.28
CA LYS A 63 24.56 4.89 -0.32
C LYS A 63 24.02 4.13 -1.53
N LYS A 64 24.87 3.35 -2.20
CA LYS A 64 24.45 2.41 -3.23
C LYS A 64 23.80 1.20 -2.58
N LEU A 65 22.55 0.94 -2.94
CA LEU A 65 21.69 -0.05 -2.28
C LEU A 65 21.17 -1.11 -3.24
N PHE A 66 21.22 -0.85 -4.54
CA PHE A 66 20.66 -1.74 -5.54
C PHE A 66 21.69 -2.00 -6.63
N ARG A 67 21.72 -3.21 -7.17
CA ARG A 67 22.57 -3.54 -8.31
C ARG A 67 21.81 -4.27 -9.39
N LYS A 68 22.08 -3.90 -10.65
CA LYS A 68 21.58 -4.60 -11.83
C LYS A 68 22.57 -4.51 -12.97
N GLY A 69 22.94 -5.67 -13.52
CA GLY A 69 23.85 -5.76 -14.67
C GLY A 69 25.18 -5.03 -14.46
N GLY A 70 25.75 -5.12 -13.26
CA GLY A 70 27.02 -4.48 -12.89
C GLY A 70 26.94 -2.97 -12.60
N LYS A 71 25.76 -2.35 -12.70
CA LYS A 71 25.53 -0.97 -12.27
C LYS A 71 24.92 -0.93 -10.88
N GLU A 72 25.38 0.00 -10.06
CA GLU A 72 24.87 0.22 -8.70
C GLU A 72 24.11 1.54 -8.62
N PHE A 73 23.03 1.54 -7.84
CA PHE A 73 22.10 2.65 -7.71
C PHE A 73 21.86 2.94 -6.23
N SER A 74 21.86 4.22 -5.86
CA SER A 74 21.26 4.66 -4.61
C SER A 74 19.73 4.63 -4.70
N LEU A 75 19.03 4.83 -3.59
CA LEU A 75 17.56 4.90 -3.60
C LEU A 75 17.05 6.02 -4.53
N ALA A 76 17.68 7.19 -4.49
CA ALA A 76 17.30 8.32 -5.34
C ALA A 76 17.50 7.98 -6.84
N GLU A 77 18.66 7.44 -7.19
CA GLU A 77 18.98 7.06 -8.57
C GLU A 77 18.07 5.94 -9.09
N LEU A 78 17.73 4.96 -8.22
CA LEU A 78 16.80 3.91 -8.58
C LEU A 78 15.43 4.50 -8.94
N LEU A 79 14.86 5.33 -8.05
CA LEU A 79 13.56 5.96 -8.27
C LEU A 79 13.56 6.81 -9.54
N GLU A 80 14.59 7.62 -9.75
CA GLU A 80 14.75 8.44 -10.96
C GLU A 80 14.89 7.57 -12.23
N SER A 81 15.55 6.41 -12.15
CA SER A 81 15.68 5.47 -13.28
C SER A 81 14.33 4.86 -13.71
N PHE A 82 13.38 4.75 -12.77
CA PHE A 82 11.99 4.38 -13.04
C PHE A 82 11.11 5.58 -13.42
N GLY A 83 11.71 6.77 -13.54
CA GLY A 83 11.03 8.01 -13.89
C GLY A 83 10.23 8.63 -12.75
N ILE A 84 10.39 8.17 -11.51
CA ILE A 84 9.75 8.73 -10.32
C ILE A 84 10.43 10.07 -9.97
N LYS A 85 9.62 11.11 -9.80
CA LYS A 85 10.04 12.49 -9.46
C LYS A 85 9.72 12.89 -8.03
N THR A 86 8.73 12.24 -7.43
CA THR A 86 8.30 12.51 -6.05
C THR A 86 8.22 11.19 -5.29
N PHE A 87 8.88 11.12 -4.14
CA PHE A 87 8.79 10.01 -3.22
C PHE A 87 8.13 10.50 -1.93
N GLU A 88 7.00 9.92 -1.56
CA GLU A 88 6.23 10.30 -0.38
C GLU A 88 6.18 9.11 0.58
N ILE A 89 6.50 9.33 1.85
CA ILE A 89 6.46 8.32 2.90
C ILE A 89 5.70 8.86 4.10
N TYR A 90 4.64 8.15 4.49
CA TYR A 90 3.74 8.61 5.53
C TYR A 90 3.44 7.55 6.60
N ILE A 91 3.28 7.98 7.84
CA ILE A 91 2.53 7.19 8.82
C ILE A 91 1.05 7.56 8.67
N GLY A 92 0.20 6.58 8.39
CA GLY A 92 -1.25 6.75 8.24
C GLY A 92 -2.00 6.24 9.45
N VAL A 93 -2.77 7.10 10.11
CA VAL A 93 -3.68 6.71 11.20
C VAL A 93 -5.10 6.66 10.67
N LEU A 94 -5.70 5.48 10.62
CA LEU A 94 -6.99 5.31 9.97
C LEU A 94 -8.15 5.85 10.83
N PHE A 95 -8.27 5.40 12.09
CA PHE A 95 -9.43 5.69 12.94
C PHE A 95 -9.09 6.31 14.29
N ASP A 96 -10.05 7.04 14.87
CA ASP A 96 -10.05 7.45 16.27
C ASP A 96 -10.52 6.30 17.19
N THR A 97 -10.63 6.56 18.50
CA THR A 97 -11.05 5.54 19.46
C THR A 97 -12.52 5.13 19.37
N GLY A 98 -13.32 5.90 18.64
CA GLY A 98 -14.74 5.65 18.36
C GLY A 98 -15.00 5.23 16.91
N ASP A 99 -13.99 4.67 16.23
CA ASP A 99 -14.04 4.12 14.88
C ASP A 99 -14.46 5.11 13.79
N ARG A 100 -14.32 6.42 14.05
CA ARG A 100 -14.46 7.47 13.02
C ARG A 100 -13.10 7.73 12.37
N PRO A 101 -13.03 8.29 11.15
CA PRO A 101 -11.76 8.71 10.57
C PRO A 101 -10.93 9.55 11.53
N ALA A 102 -9.65 9.20 11.70
CA ALA A 102 -8.78 9.88 12.64
C ALA A 102 -8.57 11.34 12.24
N THR A 103 -8.30 12.19 13.23
CA THR A 103 -7.87 13.58 13.06
C THR A 103 -6.65 13.87 13.92
N VAL A 104 -5.90 14.92 13.59
CA VAL A 104 -4.77 15.40 14.40
C VAL A 104 -5.23 15.73 15.82
N GLU A 105 -6.37 16.41 15.97
CA GLU A 105 -6.97 16.75 17.26
C GLU A 105 -7.38 15.51 18.05
N GLY A 106 -7.92 14.50 17.36
CA GLY A 106 -8.27 13.21 17.95
C GLY A 106 -7.04 12.49 18.50
N ASP A 107 -5.93 12.46 17.75
CA ASP A 107 -4.68 11.84 18.19
C ASP A 107 -3.99 12.64 19.31
N LYS A 108 -4.07 13.97 19.29
CA LYS A 108 -3.60 14.84 20.39
C LYS A 108 -4.32 14.54 21.70
N THR A 109 -5.60 14.22 21.64
CA THR A 109 -6.45 14.02 22.84
C THR A 109 -6.39 12.58 23.35
N ASN A 110 -6.47 11.60 22.44
CA ASN A 110 -6.75 10.20 22.78
C ASN A 110 -5.68 9.22 22.30
N GLY A 111 -4.66 9.69 21.58
CA GLY A 111 -3.66 8.84 20.96
C GLY A 111 -2.24 9.14 21.41
N PHE A 112 -1.32 9.03 20.46
CA PHE A 112 0.13 9.07 20.72
C PHE A 112 0.83 10.20 19.96
N TYR A 113 0.09 11.27 19.62
CA TYR A 113 0.62 12.42 18.89
C TYR A 113 1.93 12.97 19.45
N SER A 114 2.06 13.07 20.77
CA SER A 114 3.28 13.55 21.43
C SER A 114 4.51 12.69 21.11
N SER A 115 4.32 11.37 21.00
CA SER A 115 5.35 10.40 20.63
C SER A 115 5.74 10.55 19.16
N SER A 116 4.74 10.68 18.28
CA SER A 116 4.95 10.97 16.86
C SER A 116 5.69 12.29 16.67
N LYS A 117 5.33 13.33 17.43
CA LYS A 117 5.99 14.64 17.41
C LYS A 117 7.46 14.54 17.81
N GLN A 118 7.79 13.79 18.86
CA GLN A 118 9.17 13.54 19.26
C GLN A 118 9.96 12.80 18.18
N GLY A 119 9.36 11.78 17.55
CA GLY A 119 9.97 11.06 16.44
C GLY A 119 10.19 11.94 15.20
N PHE A 120 9.22 12.79 14.86
CA PHE A 120 9.33 13.76 13.79
C PHE A 120 10.45 14.78 14.04
N GLN A 121 10.56 15.29 15.27
CA GLN A 121 11.66 16.18 15.68
C GLN A 121 13.03 15.50 15.55
N TYR A 122 13.12 14.20 15.86
CA TYR A 122 14.34 13.43 15.64
C TYR A 122 14.75 13.43 14.15
N LEU A 123 13.80 13.16 13.23
CA LEU A 123 14.07 13.20 11.80
C LEU A 123 14.47 14.60 11.32
N GLN A 124 13.78 15.65 11.78
CA GLN A 124 14.13 17.04 11.46
C GLN A 124 15.57 17.34 11.86
N ASN A 125 16.00 16.92 13.05
CA ASN A 125 17.37 17.11 13.52
C ASN A 125 18.38 16.34 12.64
N LEU A 126 18.05 15.10 12.25
CA LEU A 126 18.91 14.30 11.37
C LEU A 126 19.10 14.95 9.99
N VAL A 127 18.04 15.56 9.44
CA VAL A 127 18.07 16.31 8.19
C VAL A 127 18.87 17.61 8.35
N LYS A 128 18.64 18.39 9.42
CA LYS A 128 19.35 19.65 9.68
C LYS A 128 20.86 19.47 9.85
N GLN A 129 21.30 18.30 10.31
CA GLN A 129 22.71 17.92 10.42
C GLN A 129 23.31 17.38 9.10
N SER A 130 22.52 17.28 8.03
CA SER A 130 22.96 16.78 6.73
C SER A 130 23.47 17.89 5.84
N SER A 131 24.56 17.64 5.10
CA SER A 131 25.03 18.50 4.01
C SER A 131 24.37 18.17 2.65
N THR A 132 23.68 17.04 2.56
CA THR A 132 23.14 16.51 1.29
C THR A 132 21.62 16.64 1.18
N ILE A 133 20.93 16.90 2.29
CA ILE A 133 19.48 17.07 2.36
C ILE A 133 19.17 18.43 2.98
N LYS A 134 18.12 19.10 2.50
CA LYS A 134 17.55 20.30 3.12
C LYS A 134 16.04 20.18 3.28
N ILE A 135 15.50 20.76 4.35
CA ILE A 135 14.05 20.95 4.49
C ILE A 135 13.64 22.13 3.60
N ILE A 136 12.73 21.91 2.67
CA ILE A 136 12.17 22.92 1.76
C ILE A 136 10.90 23.53 2.36
N ASN A 137 10.06 22.70 2.97
CA ASN A 137 8.82 23.10 3.61
C ASN A 137 8.56 22.21 4.83
N GLU A 138 7.90 22.74 5.86
CA GLU A 138 7.51 21.97 7.04
C GLU A 138 6.16 22.44 7.60
N ASP A 139 5.39 21.46 8.07
CA ASP A 139 4.18 21.65 8.85
C ASP A 139 4.32 20.85 10.15
N PRO A 140 4.77 21.49 11.25
CA PRO A 140 4.93 20.84 12.55
C PRO A 140 3.62 20.45 13.24
N GLU A 141 2.47 20.99 12.80
CA GLU A 141 1.15 20.62 13.33
C GLU A 141 0.70 19.29 12.72
N SER A 142 0.85 19.13 11.40
CA SER A 142 0.53 17.90 10.69
C SER A 142 1.67 16.88 10.68
N LEU A 143 2.81 17.21 11.32
CA LEU A 143 4.04 16.42 11.33
C LEU A 143 4.53 16.09 9.91
N GLN A 144 4.56 17.07 9.01
CA GLN A 144 4.99 16.87 7.61
C GLN A 144 6.20 17.73 7.26
N MET A 145 7.07 17.21 6.40
CA MET A 145 8.17 17.95 5.81
C MET A 145 8.43 17.53 4.37
N GLU A 146 8.81 18.51 3.54
CA GLU A 146 9.34 18.30 2.20
C GLU A 146 10.86 18.49 2.22
N LEU A 147 11.56 17.56 1.60
CA LEU A 147 13.01 17.48 1.56
C LEU A 147 13.49 17.64 0.12
N GLY A 148 14.53 18.45 -0.05
CA GLY A 148 15.32 18.53 -1.27
C GLY A 148 16.64 17.80 -1.10
N LEU A 149 17.03 17.04 -2.13
CA LEU A 149 18.34 16.40 -2.22
C LEU A 149 19.28 17.28 -3.04
N ASN A 150 20.46 17.61 -2.53
CA ASN A 150 21.39 18.50 -3.23
C ASN A 150 22.02 17.86 -4.48
N TYR A 151 21.93 16.54 -4.61
CA TYR A 151 22.54 15.74 -5.67
C TYR A 151 21.52 15.11 -6.64
N SER A 152 20.22 15.34 -6.43
CA SER A 152 19.14 14.68 -7.18
C SER A 152 17.97 15.63 -7.39
N SER A 153 17.19 15.40 -8.45
CA SER A 153 15.97 16.16 -8.73
C SER A 153 14.74 15.61 -7.99
N LEU A 154 14.89 14.44 -7.35
CA LEU A 154 13.85 13.78 -6.58
C LEU A 154 13.39 14.66 -5.41
N LYS A 155 12.07 14.88 -5.33
CA LYS A 155 11.44 15.50 -4.16
C LYS A 155 11.04 14.40 -3.18
N VAL A 156 11.39 14.56 -1.91
CA VAL A 156 11.03 13.59 -0.86
C VAL A 156 10.07 14.25 0.13
N LYS A 157 8.94 13.61 0.43
CA LYS A 157 8.01 14.06 1.46
C LYS A 157 7.92 13.02 2.55
N VAL A 158 7.98 13.46 3.81
CA VAL A 158 7.84 12.61 4.98
C VAL A 158 6.78 13.20 5.89
N GLY A 159 5.84 12.40 6.40
CA GLY A 159 4.96 12.93 7.44
C GLY A 159 3.87 12.03 7.98
N ALA A 160 2.87 12.61 8.63
CA ALA A 160 1.69 11.92 9.12
C ALA A 160 0.45 12.24 8.28
N LEU A 161 -0.43 11.25 8.13
CA LEU A 161 -1.75 11.36 7.54
C LEU A 161 -2.79 10.81 8.52
N TYR A 162 -3.95 11.45 8.57
CA TYR A 162 -5.04 11.05 9.47
C TYR A 162 -6.33 10.87 8.67
N GLY A 163 -7.02 9.76 8.90
CA GLY A 163 -8.28 9.45 8.25
C GLY A 163 -8.19 9.60 6.73
N ASN A 164 -9.11 10.36 6.16
CA ASN A 164 -9.31 10.50 4.71
C ASN A 164 -8.11 11.11 3.97
N ASP A 165 -7.13 11.70 4.68
CA ASP A 165 -5.87 12.11 4.05
C ASP A 165 -5.11 10.91 3.45
N ILE A 166 -5.29 9.72 4.01
CA ILE A 166 -4.64 8.49 3.56
C ILE A 166 -5.12 8.10 2.16
N THR A 167 -6.43 8.09 1.92
CA THR A 167 -7.00 7.77 0.60
C THR A 167 -6.65 8.85 -0.42
N LEU A 168 -6.69 10.11 0.00
CA LEU A 168 -6.27 11.25 -0.82
C LEU A 168 -4.82 11.10 -1.27
N LYS A 169 -3.90 10.69 -0.39
CA LYS A 169 -2.49 10.50 -0.77
C LYS A 169 -2.26 9.22 -1.55
N LEU A 170 -2.77 8.07 -1.11
CA LEU A 170 -2.51 6.78 -1.77
C LEU A 170 -3.14 6.67 -3.16
N PHE A 171 -4.30 7.28 -3.37
CA PHE A 171 -5.11 7.07 -4.59
C PHE A 171 -5.40 8.35 -5.36
N ARG A 172 -5.02 9.53 -4.82
CA ARG A 172 -5.40 10.85 -5.37
C ARG A 172 -6.92 11.02 -5.51
N LYS A 173 -7.67 10.36 -4.63
CA LYS A 173 -9.12 10.42 -4.56
C LYS A 173 -9.55 10.67 -3.13
N ASN A 174 -10.46 11.60 -2.94
CA ASN A 174 -11.00 11.92 -1.62
C ASN A 174 -12.22 11.03 -1.36
N PHE A 175 -12.00 9.87 -0.74
CA PHE A 175 -13.07 9.01 -0.26
C PHE A 175 -12.80 8.60 1.19
N PRO A 176 -13.84 8.29 1.98
CA PRO A 176 -13.68 7.91 3.37
C PRO A 176 -12.74 6.72 3.59
N VAL A 177 -11.87 6.77 4.61
CA VAL A 177 -11.09 5.58 5.02
C VAL A 177 -11.96 4.43 5.53
N SER A 178 -13.19 4.71 5.95
CA SER A 178 -14.18 3.66 6.24
C SER A 178 -14.44 2.77 5.03
N ASP A 179 -14.31 3.31 3.82
CA ASP A 179 -14.51 2.55 2.59
C ASP A 179 -13.29 1.65 2.27
N LEU A 180 -12.13 1.93 2.86
CA LEU A 180 -10.97 1.01 2.85
C LEU A 180 -11.19 -0.17 3.80
N LEU A 181 -11.94 0.05 4.88
CA LEU A 181 -12.38 -1.00 5.81
C LEU A 181 -13.77 -1.51 5.42
N LEU A 182 -13.99 -1.86 4.15
CA LEU A 182 -15.11 -2.73 3.84
C LEU A 182 -14.84 -4.11 4.46
N LEU A 183 -15.02 -4.19 5.79
CA LEU A 183 -15.10 -5.36 6.66
C LEU A 183 -16.14 -6.38 6.15
N ARG A 184 -16.93 -6.02 5.14
CA ARG A 184 -17.84 -6.89 4.41
C ARG A 184 -17.10 -7.89 3.50
N TYR A 185 -15.86 -7.63 3.09
CA TYR A 185 -15.21 -8.36 1.99
C TYR A 185 -13.69 -8.58 2.14
N ASP A 186 -13.18 -8.55 3.37
CA ASP A 186 -11.76 -8.66 3.76
C ASP A 186 -10.90 -7.39 3.55
N ASP A 187 -9.69 -7.39 4.10
CA ASP A 187 -8.87 -6.20 4.32
C ASP A 187 -8.12 -5.67 3.07
N ILE A 188 -7.61 -4.43 3.19
CA ILE A 188 -6.85 -3.75 2.13
C ILE A 188 -5.63 -4.55 1.65
N TRP A 189 -5.07 -5.43 2.49
CA TRP A 189 -3.89 -6.21 2.14
C TRP A 189 -4.25 -7.33 1.17
N LEU A 190 -5.36 -8.04 1.39
CA LEU A 190 -5.84 -9.02 0.42
C LEU A 190 -6.07 -8.36 -0.94
N SER A 191 -6.78 -7.23 -0.96
CA SER A 191 -7.07 -6.49 -2.20
C SER A 191 -5.80 -6.09 -2.96
N GLN A 192 -4.76 -5.66 -2.26
CA GLN A 192 -3.48 -5.29 -2.89
C GLN A 192 -2.73 -6.50 -3.44
N LEU A 193 -2.62 -7.57 -2.66
CA LEU A 193 -1.92 -8.79 -3.08
C LEU A 193 -2.59 -9.39 -4.32
N ILE A 194 -3.91 -9.53 -4.30
CA ILE A 194 -4.69 -10.02 -5.44
C ILE A 194 -4.52 -9.10 -6.64
N THR A 195 -4.55 -7.78 -6.46
CA THR A 195 -4.36 -6.83 -7.57
C THR A 195 -2.97 -6.93 -8.20
N ILE A 196 -1.91 -7.12 -7.39
CA ILE A 196 -0.53 -7.29 -7.87
C ILE A 196 -0.41 -8.57 -8.68
N ASP A 197 -0.88 -9.70 -8.13
CA ASP A 197 -0.84 -11.00 -8.80
C ASP A 197 -1.63 -10.97 -10.11
N GLU A 198 -2.87 -10.49 -10.06
CA GLU A 198 -3.75 -10.41 -11.22
C GLU A 198 -3.20 -9.48 -12.29
N ARG A 199 -2.55 -8.37 -11.93
CA ARG A 199 -1.87 -7.48 -12.88
C ARG A 199 -0.66 -8.16 -13.51
N ALA A 200 0.18 -8.82 -12.72
CA ALA A 200 1.36 -9.50 -13.22
C ALA A 200 0.99 -10.61 -14.21
N ILE A 201 -0.02 -11.41 -13.87
CA ILE A 201 -0.55 -12.47 -14.73
C ILE A 201 -1.17 -11.87 -15.99
N LEU A 202 -1.98 -10.82 -15.87
CA LEU A 202 -2.60 -10.14 -17.03
C LEU A 202 -1.54 -9.60 -17.99
N LEU A 203 -0.48 -8.96 -17.50
CA LEU A 203 0.59 -8.44 -18.34
C LEU A 203 1.36 -9.56 -19.07
N LYS A 204 1.54 -10.71 -18.42
CA LYS A 204 2.28 -11.85 -18.97
C LYS A 204 1.46 -12.69 -19.95
N HIS A 205 0.18 -12.89 -19.66
CA HIS A 205 -0.68 -13.85 -20.34
C HIS A 205 -1.84 -13.22 -21.11
N GLN A 206 -2.01 -11.89 -21.02
CA GLN A 206 -3.13 -11.12 -21.59
C GLN A 206 -4.53 -11.57 -21.11
N LYS A 207 -4.55 -12.38 -20.05
CA LYS A 207 -5.74 -12.92 -19.40
C LYS A 207 -5.36 -13.30 -17.97
N ASN A 208 -6.29 -13.18 -17.05
CA ASN A 208 -6.15 -13.56 -15.64
C ASN A 208 -7.49 -14.11 -15.11
N PHE A 209 -7.55 -14.51 -13.85
CA PHE A 209 -8.76 -15.10 -13.28
C PHE A 209 -9.91 -14.08 -13.17
N ALA A 210 -9.64 -12.83 -12.79
CA ALA A 210 -10.64 -11.77 -12.65
C ALA A 210 -11.30 -11.43 -13.98
N THR A 211 -10.52 -11.21 -15.04
CA THR A 211 -11.06 -10.94 -16.39
C THR A 211 -11.86 -12.13 -16.91
N THR A 212 -11.41 -13.36 -16.63
CA THR A 212 -12.14 -14.59 -17.00
C THR A 212 -13.48 -14.67 -16.28
N PHE A 213 -13.48 -14.44 -14.97
CA PHE A 213 -14.68 -14.47 -14.15
C PHE A 213 -15.68 -13.38 -14.55
N LEU A 214 -15.23 -12.13 -14.76
CA LEU A 214 -16.08 -11.03 -15.25
C LEU A 214 -16.68 -11.31 -16.64
N ASP A 215 -15.93 -11.97 -17.53
CA ASP A 215 -16.43 -12.38 -18.85
C ASP A 215 -17.45 -13.54 -18.75
N LEU A 216 -17.29 -14.46 -17.78
CA LEU A 216 -18.30 -15.48 -17.49
C LEU A 216 -19.56 -14.87 -16.89
N LEU A 217 -19.45 -13.91 -15.95
CA LEU A 217 -20.60 -13.23 -15.33
C LEU A 217 -21.51 -12.57 -16.36
N LYS A 218 -20.95 -12.04 -17.45
CA LYS A 218 -21.72 -11.42 -18.55
C LYS A 218 -22.54 -12.42 -19.37
N ARG A 219 -22.16 -13.69 -19.38
CA ARG A 219 -22.69 -14.71 -20.30
C ARG A 219 -23.47 -15.82 -19.59
N ASP A 220 -23.19 -16.07 -18.32
CA ASP A 220 -23.88 -17.07 -17.50
C ASP A 220 -24.79 -16.41 -16.46
N ARG A 221 -26.09 -16.48 -16.72
CA ARG A 221 -27.13 -15.94 -15.82
C ARG A 221 -27.14 -16.62 -14.45
N ASP A 222 -26.90 -17.93 -14.39
CA ASP A 222 -26.92 -18.66 -13.12
C ASP A 222 -25.70 -18.28 -12.27
N LEU A 223 -24.55 -18.05 -12.93
CA LEU A 223 -23.37 -17.51 -12.26
C LEU A 223 -23.64 -16.12 -11.69
N ARG A 224 -24.30 -15.23 -12.46
CA ARG A 224 -24.67 -13.90 -11.99
C ARG A 224 -25.57 -13.93 -10.77
N ILE A 225 -26.59 -14.79 -10.77
CA ILE A 225 -27.50 -14.97 -9.61
C ILE A 225 -26.72 -15.41 -8.36
N LYS A 226 -25.76 -16.34 -8.51
CA LYS A 226 -24.90 -16.79 -7.40
C LYS A 226 -24.01 -15.67 -6.90
N TYR A 227 -23.47 -14.85 -7.80
CA TYR A 227 -22.62 -13.72 -7.44
C TYR A 227 -23.40 -12.61 -6.73
N ASP A 228 -24.61 -12.29 -7.19
CA ASP A 228 -25.50 -11.36 -6.49
C ASP A 228 -25.86 -11.89 -5.09
N ALA A 229 -26.00 -13.21 -4.90
CA ALA A 229 -26.24 -13.80 -3.59
C ALA A 229 -25.06 -13.59 -2.62
N ILE A 230 -23.82 -13.66 -3.10
CA ILE A 230 -22.61 -13.40 -2.31
C ILE A 230 -22.53 -11.94 -1.89
N ILE A 231 -22.83 -11.00 -2.80
CA ILE A 231 -22.87 -9.57 -2.48
C ILE A 231 -23.93 -9.31 -1.40
N ASN A 232 -25.12 -9.91 -1.53
CA ASN A 232 -26.18 -9.72 -0.54
C ASN A 232 -25.88 -10.40 0.81
N SER A 233 -25.06 -11.46 0.83
CA SER A 233 -24.64 -12.13 2.06
C SER A 233 -23.37 -11.54 2.68
N GLU A 234 -22.84 -10.44 2.12
CA GLU A 234 -21.56 -9.84 2.54
C GLU A 234 -20.44 -10.89 2.56
N CYS A 235 -20.29 -11.61 1.44
CA CYS A 235 -19.29 -12.69 1.28
C CYS A 235 -19.40 -13.83 2.29
N GLY A 236 -20.63 -14.20 2.64
CA GLY A 236 -20.91 -15.40 3.42
C GLY A 236 -20.21 -16.64 2.85
N GLU A 237 -19.53 -17.39 3.73
CA GLU A 237 -18.70 -18.55 3.37
C GLU A 237 -19.49 -19.60 2.57
N THR A 238 -20.78 -19.78 2.89
CA THR A 238 -21.65 -20.75 2.20
C THR A 238 -21.89 -20.35 0.75
N GLU A 239 -22.21 -19.08 0.49
CA GLU A 239 -22.43 -18.58 -0.86
C GLU A 239 -21.12 -18.56 -1.66
N LEU A 240 -20.00 -18.20 -1.03
CA LEU A 240 -18.67 -18.22 -1.63
C LEU A 240 -18.25 -19.63 -2.05
N ASN A 241 -18.39 -20.62 -1.16
CA ASN A 241 -18.13 -22.02 -1.49
C ASN A 241 -19.03 -22.52 -2.63
N THR A 242 -20.28 -22.06 -2.67
CA THR A 242 -21.25 -22.41 -3.72
C THR A 242 -20.81 -21.90 -5.09
N ILE A 243 -20.38 -20.64 -5.21
CA ILE A 243 -19.94 -20.10 -6.51
C ILE A 243 -18.61 -20.71 -6.95
N VAL A 244 -17.66 -20.92 -6.03
CA VAL A 244 -16.35 -21.50 -6.35
C VAL A 244 -16.54 -22.92 -6.85
N SER A 245 -17.35 -23.73 -6.16
CA SER A 245 -17.70 -25.07 -6.60
C SER A 245 -18.39 -25.07 -7.98
N TYR A 246 -19.29 -24.12 -8.21
CA TYR A 246 -19.96 -23.98 -9.51
C TYR A 246 -18.96 -23.68 -10.64
N LEU A 247 -18.04 -22.73 -10.42
CA LEU A 247 -16.99 -22.37 -11.38
C LEU A 247 -16.05 -23.54 -11.66
N LEU A 248 -15.59 -24.26 -10.63
CA LEU A 248 -14.69 -25.38 -10.81
C LEU A 248 -15.37 -26.58 -11.48
N ASN A 249 -16.64 -26.84 -11.20
CA ASN A 249 -17.37 -27.95 -11.84
C ASN A 249 -17.72 -27.66 -13.31
N LYS A 250 -18.11 -26.42 -13.63
CA LYS A 250 -18.62 -26.06 -14.97
C LYS A 250 -17.55 -25.45 -15.89
N TYR A 251 -16.57 -24.77 -15.30
CA TYR A 251 -15.62 -23.89 -15.98
C TYR A 251 -14.15 -24.15 -15.60
N ALA A 252 -13.81 -25.26 -14.93
CA ALA A 252 -12.41 -25.61 -14.62
C ALA A 252 -11.41 -25.42 -15.78
N PRO A 253 -11.72 -25.81 -17.04
CA PRO A 253 -10.77 -25.65 -18.14
C PRO A 253 -10.39 -24.20 -18.48
N VAL A 254 -11.22 -23.21 -18.13
CA VAL A 254 -10.90 -21.80 -18.41
C VAL A 254 -10.04 -21.15 -17.32
N PHE A 255 -9.97 -21.76 -16.14
CA PHE A 255 -9.10 -21.37 -15.03
C PHE A 255 -7.84 -22.25 -15.04
N GLU A 256 -6.98 -21.99 -16.02
CA GLU A 256 -5.77 -22.77 -16.28
C GLU A 256 -4.69 -22.54 -15.21
N ASP A 257 -3.94 -23.59 -14.85
CA ASP A 257 -2.88 -23.50 -13.83
C ASP A 257 -1.74 -22.56 -14.24
N LYS A 258 -1.56 -22.32 -15.55
CA LYS A 258 -0.51 -21.42 -16.07
C LYS A 258 -0.74 -19.95 -15.69
N ILE A 259 -1.97 -19.59 -15.36
CA ILE A 259 -2.36 -18.23 -14.92
C ILE A 259 -2.74 -18.21 -13.43
N LEU A 260 -2.41 -19.26 -12.68
CA LEU A 260 -2.49 -19.31 -11.22
C LEU A 260 -1.14 -18.86 -10.63
N PRO A 261 -1.10 -17.98 -9.61
CA PRO A 261 0.15 -17.64 -8.95
C PRO A 261 0.84 -18.86 -8.35
N VAL A 262 2.17 -18.85 -8.34
CA VAL A 262 2.96 -19.99 -7.86
C VAL A 262 2.65 -20.27 -6.39
N GLY A 263 2.31 -21.52 -6.08
CA GLY A 263 2.07 -21.99 -4.71
C GLY A 263 0.67 -21.69 -4.16
N LYS A 264 -0.24 -21.14 -4.99
CA LYS A 264 -1.64 -20.92 -4.61
C LYS A 264 -2.51 -22.13 -4.95
N ASP A 265 -3.53 -22.39 -4.12
CA ASP A 265 -4.62 -23.27 -4.47
C ASP A 265 -5.63 -22.55 -5.39
N LYS A 266 -6.20 -23.27 -6.36
CA LYS A 266 -7.09 -22.68 -7.35
C LYS A 266 -8.43 -22.26 -6.77
N ALA A 267 -9.01 -23.05 -5.87
CA ALA A 267 -10.29 -22.75 -5.25
C ALA A 267 -10.16 -21.55 -4.31
N GLU A 268 -9.12 -21.55 -3.48
CA GLU A 268 -8.80 -20.43 -2.59
C GLU A 268 -8.56 -19.14 -3.38
N TYR A 269 -7.74 -19.20 -4.43
CA TYR A 269 -7.44 -18.01 -5.24
C TYR A 269 -8.68 -17.47 -5.99
N LEU A 270 -9.58 -18.35 -6.45
CA LEU A 270 -10.87 -17.93 -6.99
C LEU A 270 -11.75 -17.27 -5.94
N ALA A 271 -11.78 -17.81 -4.73
CA ALA A 271 -12.53 -17.24 -3.62
C ALA A 271 -12.05 -15.82 -3.30
N ASP A 272 -10.73 -15.62 -3.20
CA ASP A 272 -10.12 -14.31 -2.95
C ASP A 272 -10.48 -13.29 -4.04
N ILE A 273 -10.39 -13.68 -5.31
CA ILE A 273 -10.75 -12.80 -6.45
C ILE A 273 -12.22 -12.41 -6.40
N ILE A 274 -13.10 -13.36 -6.08
CA ILE A 274 -14.54 -13.09 -6.01
C ILE A 274 -14.83 -12.12 -4.87
N GLN A 275 -14.22 -12.31 -3.70
CA GLN A 275 -14.35 -11.39 -2.56
C GLN A 275 -13.91 -9.96 -2.93
N VAL A 276 -12.75 -9.81 -3.57
CA VAL A 276 -12.25 -8.51 -4.04
C VAL A 276 -13.20 -7.85 -5.03
N LEU A 277 -13.78 -8.62 -5.96
CA LEU A 277 -14.74 -8.09 -6.94
C LEU A 277 -16.08 -7.74 -6.30
N CYS A 278 -16.57 -8.52 -5.33
CA CYS A 278 -17.76 -8.19 -4.56
C CYS A 278 -17.59 -6.85 -3.85
N ALA A 279 -16.43 -6.62 -3.22
CA ALA A 279 -16.10 -5.35 -2.58
C ALA A 279 -16.16 -4.14 -3.53
N ALA A 280 -15.79 -4.35 -4.79
CA ALA A 280 -15.78 -3.29 -5.81
C ALA A 280 -17.16 -3.02 -6.44
N GLU A 281 -18.09 -3.99 -6.38
CA GLU A 281 -19.42 -3.89 -7.00
C GLU A 281 -20.55 -3.58 -6.00
N ALA A 282 -20.40 -3.96 -4.72
CA ALA A 282 -21.36 -3.72 -3.64
C ALA A 282 -21.58 -2.23 -3.33
#